data_AF-A0A947ULQ5-F1
#
_entry.id   AF-A0A947ULQ5-F1
#
_cell.length_a   1.000
_cell.length_b   1.000
_cell.length_c   1.000
_cell.angle_alpha   90.00
_cell.angle_beta   90.00
_cell.angle_gamma   90.00
#
_symmetry.space_group_name_H-M   'P 1'
#
loop_
_entity.id
_entity.type
_entity.pdbx_description
1 polymer ?
#
loop_
_entity_poly.entity_id
_entity_poly.type
_entity_poly.pdbx_seq_one_letter_code
_entity_poly.pdbx_strand_id
1 'polypeptide(L)' 'VSGQRDFKWSDGVVVGGAMTVGLVVAFMPPEVKAALPPMIKPILANGFVMGLAVALLLEHVLLRRR' A
#
# COMPACT_ATOMS: atom_id res chain seq x y z
N VAL A 1 -18.01 -4.35 -27.44
CA VAL A 1 -16.97 -3.37 -27.03
C VAL A 1 -16.02 -4.07 -26.09
N SER A 2 -14.93 -4.63 -26.61
CA SER A 2 -13.94 -5.39 -25.84
C SER A 2 -12.99 -4.43 -25.11
N GLY A 3 -13.35 -4.06 -23.87
CA GLY A 3 -12.50 -3.29 -22.97
C GLY A 3 -11.54 -4.17 -22.17
N GLN A 4 -10.78 -5.05 -22.83
CA GLN A 4 -9.70 -5.78 -22.15
C GLN A 4 -8.53 -4.82 -21.97
N ARG A 5 -8.38 -4.27 -20.76
CA ARG A 5 -7.13 -3.62 -20.36
C ARG A 5 -6.08 -4.72 -20.27
N ASP A 6 -5.01 -4.60 -21.06
CA ASP A 6 -3.86 -5.50 -20.96
C ASP A 6 -3.27 -5.41 -19.55
N PHE A 7 -3.46 -6.47 -18.76
CA PHE A 7 -2.88 -6.57 -17.42
C PHE A 7 -1.37 -6.69 -17.55
N LYS A 8 -0.65 -5.70 -17.03
CA LYS A 8 0.81 -5.67 -17.05
C LYS A 8 1.33 -6.28 -15.76
N TRP A 9 2.53 -6.87 -15.83
CA TRP A 9 3.22 -7.38 -14.64
C TRP A 9 3.34 -6.32 -13.53
N SER A 10 3.54 -5.06 -13.90
CA SER A 10 3.55 -3.91 -12.99
C SER A 10 2.27 -3.79 -12.17
N ASP A 11 1.11 -4.10 -12.75
CA ASP A 11 -0.19 -3.96 -12.10
C ASP A 11 -0.31 -4.99 -10.96
N GLY A 12 0.19 -6.20 -11.19
CA GLY A 12 0.30 -7.24 -10.16
C GLY A 12 1.25 -6.86 -9.02
N VAL A 13 2.36 -6.19 -9.32
CA VAL A 13 3.32 -5.72 -8.31
C VAL A 13 2.72 -4.59 -7.46
N VAL A 14 2.00 -3.65 -8.07
CA VAL A 14 1.32 -2.56 -7.35
C VAL A 14 0.29 -3.14 -6.38
N VAL A 15 -0.60 -4.02 -6.87
CA VAL A 15 -1.66 -4.61 -6.05
C VAL A 15 -1.08 -5.52 -4.97
N GLY A 16 -0.21 -6.45 -5.35
CA GLY A 16 0.40 -7.41 -4.42
C GLY A 16 1.22 -6.71 -3.34
N GLY A 17 2.12 -5.79 -3.73
CA GLY A 17 2.97 -5.05 -2.80
C GLY A 17 2.18 -4.19 -1.82
N ALA A 18 1.18 -3.45 -2.32
CA ALA A 18 0.27 -2.66 -1.49
C ALA A 18 -0.48 -3.53 -0.46
N MET A 19 -1.03 -4.66 -0.91
CA MET A 19 -1.74 -5.60 -0.04
C MET A 19 -0.82 -6.20 1.03
N THR A 20 0.39 -6.61 0.67
CA THR A 20 1.36 -7.15 1.63
C THR A 20 1.72 -6.13 2.70
N VAL A 21 2.02 -4.88 2.32
CA VAL A 21 2.34 -3.85 3.31
C VAL A 21 1.15 -3.54 4.21
N GLY A 22 -0.05 -3.42 3.63
CA GLY A 22 -1.26 -3.20 4.42
C GLY A 22 -1.53 -4.34 5.41
N LEU A 23 -1.29 -5.58 5.00
CA LEU A 23 -1.41 -6.75 5.87
C LEU A 23 -0.40 -6.73 7.02
N VAL A 24 0.87 -6.44 6.73
CA VAL A 24 1.93 -6.31 7.75
C VAL A 24 1.55 -5.26 8.79
N VAL A 25 1.02 -4.12 8.36
CA VAL A 25 0.58 -3.05 9.27
C VAL A 25 -0.68 -3.45 10.06
N ALA A 26 -1.63 -4.14 9.44
CA ALA A 26 -2.84 -4.62 10.11
C ALA A 26 -2.48 -5.57 11.27
N PHE A 27 -1.55 -6.49 11.03
CA PHE A 27 -1.08 -7.48 11.99
C PHE A 27 0.11 -7.03 12.86
N MET A 28 0.51 -5.76 12.75
CA MET A 28 1.58 -5.20 13.57
C MET A 28 1.22 -5.29 15.07
N PRO A 29 2.17 -5.70 15.95
CA PRO A 29 1.94 -5.81 17.38
C PRO A 29 1.51 -4.49 18.03
N PRO A 30 0.69 -4.53 19.10
CA PRO A 30 0.21 -3.33 19.76
C PRO A 30 1.34 -2.47 20.35
N GLU A 31 2.46 -3.06 20.77
CA GLU A 31 3.62 -2.37 21.32
C GLU A 31 4.26 -1.45 20.27
N VAL A 32 4.34 -1.90 19.02
CA VAL A 32 4.88 -1.11 17.90
C VAL A 32 3.92 0.05 17.58
N LYS A 33 2.61 -0.20 17.58
CA LYS A 33 1.60 0.84 17.37
C LYS A 33 1.56 1.87 18.51
N ALA A 34 1.95 1.47 19.72
CA ALA A 34 2.01 2.36 20.89
C ALA A 34 3.22 3.29 20.85
N ALA A 35 4.33 2.88 20.23
CA ALA A 35 5.52 3.70 20.06
C ALA A 35 5.36 4.82 19.01
N LEU A 36 4.29 4.81 18.19
CA LEU A 36 4.06 5.81 17.17
C LEU A 36 3.55 7.14 17.76
N PRO A 37 4.04 8.30 17.28
CA PRO A 37 3.52 9.61 17.67
C PRO A 37 2.01 9.74 17.37
N PRO A 38 1.20 10.33 18.28
CA PRO A 38 -0.26 10.37 18.15
C PRO A 38 -0.76 10.96 16.83
N MET A 39 -0.06 11.96 16.30
CA MET A 39 -0.46 12.69 15.09
C MET A 39 -0.34 11.84 13.81
N ILE A 40 0.67 10.97 13.70
CA ILE A 40 0.92 10.14 12.50
C ILE A 40 0.41 8.71 12.66
N LYS A 41 0.14 8.28 13.89
CA LYS A 41 -0.42 6.97 14.22
C LYS A 41 -1.64 6.56 13.39
N PRO A 42 -2.66 7.41 13.10
CA PRO A 42 -3.81 6.97 12.31
C PRO A 42 -3.45 6.59 10.87
N ILE A 43 -2.36 7.13 10.33
CA ILE A 43 -1.85 6.82 9.01
C ILE A 43 -1.02 5.54 9.09
N LEU A 44 0.01 5.54 9.96
CA LEU A 44 1.01 4.47 10.01
C LEU A 44 0.52 3.16 10.65
N ALA A 45 -0.45 3.23 11.56
CA ALA A 45 -1.00 2.05 12.25
C ALA A 45 -2.24 1.46 11.55
N ASN A 46 -2.67 2.04 10.43
CA ASN A 46 -3.82 1.57 9.67
C ASN A 46 -3.37 0.85 8.39
N GLY A 47 -3.64 -0.46 8.33
CA GLY A 47 -3.23 -1.30 7.21
C GLY A 47 -3.85 -0.90 5.88
N PHE A 48 -5.09 -0.41 5.88
CA PHE A 48 -5.72 0.08 4.65
C PHE A 48 -5.05 1.36 4.16
N VAL A 49 -4.80 2.32 5.04
CA VAL A 49 -4.17 3.60 4.69
C VAL A 49 -2.74 3.38 4.19
N MET A 50 -1.96 2.56 4.89
CA MET A 50 -0.60 2.21 4.46
C MET A 50 -0.58 1.43 3.14
N GLY A 51 -1.51 0.49 2.95
CA GLY A 51 -1.65 -0.22 1.68
C GLY A 51 -1.94 0.73 0.51
N LEU A 52 -2.90 1.65 0.68
CA LEU A 52 -3.22 2.66 -0.33
C LEU A 52 -2.04 3.60 -0.60
N ALA A 53 -1.35 4.06 0.44
CA ALA A 53 -0.17 4.91 0.30
C ALA A 53 0.94 4.22 -0.52
N VAL A 54 1.17 2.93 -0.28
CA VAL A 54 2.13 2.13 -1.05
C VAL A 54 1.66 1.90 -2.48
N ALA A 55 0.38 1.63 -2.71
CA ALA A 55 -0.17 1.51 -4.07
C ALA A 55 0.09 2.77 -4.89
N LEU A 56 -0.24 3.93 -4.32
CA LEU A 56 -0.04 5.23 -4.97
C LEU A 56 1.44 5.51 -5.21
N LEU A 57 2.30 5.21 -4.23
CA LEU A 57 3.74 5.39 -4.35
C LEU A 57 4.34 4.49 -5.44
N LEU A 58 3.94 3.21 -5.50
CA LEU A 58 4.40 2.28 -6.53
C LEU A 58 3.91 2.71 -7.91
N GLU A 59 2.64 3.08 -8.05
CA GLU A 59 2.04 3.50 -9.31
C GLU A 59 2.64 4.81 -9.84
N HIS A 60 2.81 5.81 -8.99
CA HIS A 60 3.13 7.18 -9.41
C HIS A 60 4.62 7.53 -9.32
N VAL A 61 5.40 6.85 -8.48
CA VAL A 61 6.82 7.17 -8.25
C VAL A 61 7.73 6.13 -8.87
N LEU A 62 7.48 4.84 -8.62
CA LEU A 62 8.39 3.77 -9.04
C LEU A 62 8.07 3.19 -10.42
N LEU A 63 6.79 2.94 -10.72
CA LEU A 63 6.34 2.31 -11.95
C LEU A 63 5.75 3.31 -12.95
N ARG A 64 5.95 4.61 -12.70
CA ARG A 64 5.51 5.68 -13.59
C ARG A 64 6.08 5.47 -14.98
N ARG A 65 5.25 4.96 -15.89
CA ARG A 65 5.54 5.01 -17.32
C ARG A 65 5.48 6.46 -17.77
N ARG A 66 6.51 6.89 -18.50
CA ARG A 66 6.44 8.07 -19.35
C ARG A 66 5.41 7.84 -20.46
#